data_AF-A0A9C9G1A7-F1
#
_entry.id   AF-A0A9C9G1A7-F1
#
_cell.length_a   1.000
_cell.length_b   1.000
_cell.length_c   1.000
_cell.angle_alpha   90.00
_cell.angle_beta   90.00
_cell.angle_gamma   90.00
#
_symmetry.space_group_name_H-M   'P 1'
#
loop_
_entity.id
_entity.type
_entity.pdbx_description
1 polymer ?
#
loop_
_entity_poly.entity_id
_entity_poly.type
_entity_poly.pdbx_seq_one_letter_code
_entity_poly.pdbx_strand_id
1 'polypeptide(L)'
;MYTSCYAICPTTTTNLAAAVAQARSAVGSDTFTVLTVGFDTRHDTPERMRAFARQQGVLNEKNWKFLSADADTIKRFTAATGFLYVPSDKGFDHLIQTTVIDKSGLIYRQIYGMNFDPSLLTGAMKELVFSLRPADLSLSSLIGRARLFCTSYDPSTKTYKFRYAMVFGMLVGFFTLLVAGIVLVRFLRNA
;
A
#
# COMPACT_ATOMS: atom_id res chain seq x y z
N MET A 1 5.65 16.44 2.92
CA MET A 1 6.62 16.67 4.01
C MET A 1 7.39 17.95 3.69
N TYR A 2 8.24 18.44 4.60
CA TYR A 2 9.16 19.53 4.31
C TYR A 2 10.50 19.29 5.00
N THR A 3 11.61 19.67 4.35
CA THR A 3 12.96 19.23 4.72
C THR A 3 13.53 19.90 5.96
N SER A 4 13.01 21.07 6.36
CA SER A 4 13.43 21.78 7.58
C SER A 4 12.76 21.26 8.87
N CYS A 5 11.82 20.32 8.74
CA CYS A 5 11.17 19.63 9.84
C CYS A 5 12.12 18.65 10.54
N TYR A 6 12.55 18.98 11.76
CA TYR A 6 13.62 18.23 12.44
C TYR A 6 13.19 16.91 13.10
N ALA A 7 11.93 16.81 13.57
CA ALA A 7 11.49 15.66 14.38
C ALA A 7 10.45 14.78 13.67
N ILE A 8 9.29 15.34 13.32
CA ILE A 8 8.13 14.55 12.88
C ILE A 8 8.37 13.92 11.50
N CYS A 9 8.98 14.66 10.58
CA CYS A 9 9.12 14.25 9.18
C CYS A 9 10.17 13.12 9.01
N PRO A 10 11.33 13.13 9.69
CA PRO A 10 12.22 11.98 9.77
C PRO A 10 11.52 10.73 10.31
N THR A 11 10.87 10.81 11.47
CA THR A 11 10.17 9.67 12.09
C THR A 11 9.08 9.11 11.17
N THR A 12 8.26 9.98 10.57
CA THR A 12 7.21 9.56 9.64
C THR A 12 7.79 8.88 8.40
N THR A 13 8.92 9.36 7.87
CA THR A 13 9.57 8.75 6.71
C THR A 13 10.10 7.36 7.03
N THR A 14 10.70 7.16 8.20
CA THR A 14 11.17 5.85 8.67
C THR A 14 10.01 4.87 8.85
N ASN A 15 8.90 5.32 9.45
CA ASN A 15 7.70 4.50 9.62
C ASN A 15 7.09 4.10 8.26
N LEU A 16 7.03 5.06 7.32
CA LEU A 16 6.59 4.79 5.96
C LEU A 16 7.52 3.79 5.26
N ALA A 17 8.84 3.87 5.46
CA ALA A 17 9.80 2.94 4.86
C ALA A 17 9.53 1.49 5.30
N ALA A 18 9.28 1.27 6.59
CA ALA A 18 8.92 -0.05 7.11
C ALA A 18 7.63 -0.58 6.49
N ALA A 19 6.61 0.27 6.35
CA ALA A 19 5.34 -0.12 5.75
C ALA A 19 5.43 -0.38 4.25
N VAL A 20 6.23 0.41 3.52
CA VAL A 20 6.54 0.20 2.10
C VAL A 20 7.25 -1.14 1.91
N ALA A 21 8.23 -1.47 2.76
CA ALA A 21 8.92 -2.76 2.69
C ALA A 21 7.94 -3.94 2.88
N GLN A 22 7.03 -3.83 3.85
CA GLN A 22 6.01 -4.86 4.09
C GLN A 22 5.00 -4.97 2.94
N ALA A 23 4.53 -3.84 2.40
CA ALA A 23 3.63 -3.82 1.25
C ALA A 23 4.31 -4.47 0.03
N ARG A 24 5.58 -4.14 -0.25
CA ARG A 24 6.35 -4.76 -1.34
C ARG A 24 6.53 -6.26 -1.16
N SER A 25 6.73 -6.74 0.07
CA SER A 25 6.77 -8.18 0.36
C SER A 25 5.43 -8.86 0.05
N ALA A 26 4.32 -8.17 0.22
CA ALA A 26 2.98 -8.72 0.01
C ALA A 26 2.50 -8.68 -1.45
N VAL A 27 2.79 -7.60 -2.19
CA VAL A 27 2.28 -7.38 -3.56
C VAL A 27 3.35 -7.39 -4.65
N GLY A 28 4.64 -7.35 -4.29
CA GLY A 28 5.77 -7.27 -5.22
C GLY A 28 6.37 -5.86 -5.31
N SER A 29 7.69 -5.76 -5.46
CA SER A 29 8.44 -4.49 -5.40
C SER A 29 8.21 -3.54 -6.58
N ASP A 30 7.73 -4.05 -7.71
CA ASP A 30 7.49 -3.29 -8.94
C ASP A 30 6.02 -2.89 -9.16
N THR A 31 5.17 -3.12 -8.16
CA THR A 31 3.72 -2.89 -8.32
C THR A 31 3.26 -1.47 -8.02
N PHE A 32 4.08 -0.66 -7.36
CA PHE A 32 3.74 0.72 -7.02
C PHE A 32 4.97 1.63 -6.91
N THR A 33 4.72 2.93 -7.04
CA THR A 33 5.70 4.00 -6.85
C THR A 33 5.36 4.78 -5.58
N VAL A 34 6.38 5.12 -4.80
CA VAL A 34 6.26 5.98 -3.62
C VAL A 34 6.78 7.37 -3.98
N LEU A 35 5.98 8.40 -3.72
CA LEU A 35 6.35 9.79 -3.95
C LEU A 35 6.37 10.53 -2.61
N THR A 36 7.54 11.04 -2.23
CA THR A 36 7.68 11.98 -1.11
C THR A 36 7.81 13.38 -1.67
N VAL A 37 6.79 14.22 -1.49
CA VAL A 37 6.74 15.58 -2.03
C VAL A 37 7.08 16.60 -0.94
N GLY A 38 8.04 17.48 -1.23
CA GLY A 38 8.38 18.66 -0.44
C GLY A 38 7.40 19.79 -0.73
N PHE A 39 6.68 20.28 0.28
CA PHE A 39 5.69 21.36 0.10
C PHE A 39 6.22 22.74 0.46
N ASP A 40 7.36 22.84 1.15
CA ASP A 40 7.99 24.13 1.46
C ASP A 40 8.77 24.60 0.23
N THR A 41 8.06 25.13 -0.76
CA THR A 41 8.58 25.53 -2.08
C THR A 41 9.79 26.48 -2.02
N ARG A 42 9.99 27.19 -0.90
CA ARG A 42 11.14 28.09 -0.70
C ARG A 42 12.41 27.35 -0.29
N HIS A 43 12.29 26.22 0.41
CA HIS A 43 13.43 25.50 0.98
C HIS A 43 13.56 24.05 0.49
N ASP A 44 12.51 23.44 -0.03
CA ASP A 44 12.52 22.05 -0.48
C ASP A 44 13.01 21.95 -1.92
N THR A 45 14.26 22.33 -2.17
CA THR A 45 14.89 22.17 -3.50
C THR A 45 15.13 20.68 -3.83
N PRO A 46 15.32 20.31 -5.10
CA PRO A 46 15.68 18.94 -5.48
C PRO A 46 16.89 18.38 -4.70
N GLU A 47 17.89 19.21 -4.45
CA GLU A 47 19.11 18.85 -3.70
C GLU A 47 18.78 18.56 -2.24
N ARG A 48 17.94 19.39 -1.61
CA ARG A 48 17.54 19.22 -0.20
C ARG A 48 16.63 18.02 -0.02
N MET A 49 15.72 17.78 -0.96
CA MET A 49 14.89 16.58 -1.00
C MET A 49 15.75 15.30 -1.15
N ARG A 50 16.77 15.34 -2.02
CA ARG A 50 17.73 14.24 -2.20
C ARG A 50 18.60 14.02 -0.95
N ALA A 51 19.05 15.09 -0.31
CA ALA A 51 19.82 15.04 0.93
C ALA A 51 18.99 14.43 2.07
N PHE A 52 17.73 14.85 2.20
CA PHE A 52 16.79 14.27 3.16
C PHE A 52 16.62 12.77 2.93
N ALA A 53 16.36 12.35 1.69
CA ALA A 53 16.22 10.93 1.35
C ALA A 53 17.48 10.12 1.72
N ARG A 54 18.68 10.71 1.54
CA ARG A 54 19.95 10.08 1.93
C ARG A 54 20.06 9.94 3.44
N GLN A 55 19.72 10.99 4.20
CA GLN A 55 19.76 10.98 5.66
C GLN A 55 18.81 9.94 6.26
N GLN A 56 17.65 9.72 5.63
CA GLN A 56 16.69 8.70 6.05
C GLN A 56 17.02 7.30 5.51
N GLY A 57 18.10 7.12 4.75
CA GLY A 57 18.51 5.82 4.21
C GLY A 57 17.66 5.27 3.07
N VAL A 58 16.77 6.08 2.49
CA VAL A 58 15.79 5.65 1.47
C VAL A 58 16.10 6.16 0.06
N LEU A 59 17.22 6.86 -0.14
CA LEU A 59 17.59 7.42 -1.45
C LEU A 59 17.69 6.37 -2.57
N ASN A 60 18.15 5.17 -2.23
CA ASN A 60 18.37 4.09 -3.19
C ASN A 60 17.21 3.08 -3.23
N GLU A 61 16.10 3.37 -2.55
CA GLU A 61 14.92 2.52 -2.58
C GLU A 61 14.29 2.50 -3.97
N LYS A 62 14.07 1.31 -4.51
CA LYS A 62 13.49 1.13 -5.85
C LYS A 62 12.13 1.82 -5.93
N ASN A 63 11.83 2.54 -7.01
CA ASN A 63 10.55 3.22 -7.22
C ASN A 63 10.14 4.19 -6.08
N TRP A 64 11.08 4.74 -5.31
CA TRP A 64 10.81 5.81 -4.35
C TRP A 64 11.44 7.11 -4.83
N LYS A 65 10.61 8.12 -5.11
CA LYS A 65 11.06 9.43 -5.58
C LYS A 65 10.80 10.51 -4.54
N PHE A 66 11.77 11.40 -4.38
CA PHE A 66 11.66 12.61 -3.56
C PHE A 66 11.56 13.80 -4.51
N LEU A 67 10.44 14.53 -4.44
CA LEU A 67 10.07 15.53 -5.44
C LEU A 67 10.02 16.92 -4.83
N SER A 68 10.49 17.89 -5.61
CA SER A 68 10.35 19.32 -5.40
C SER A 68 9.53 19.89 -6.54
N ALA A 69 8.73 20.92 -6.28
CA ALA A 69 7.92 21.60 -7.29
C ALA A 69 7.73 23.09 -6.95
N ASP A 70 7.34 23.86 -7.95
CA ASP A 70 6.99 25.28 -7.79
C ASP A 70 5.70 25.48 -6.98
N ALA A 71 5.48 26.71 -6.53
CA ALA A 71 4.35 27.06 -5.66
C ALA A 71 2.99 26.77 -6.29
N ASP A 72 2.82 27.01 -7.59
CA ASP A 72 1.54 26.77 -8.27
C ASP A 72 1.26 25.27 -8.40
N THR A 73 2.29 24.47 -8.69
CA THR A 73 2.19 23.02 -8.72
C THR A 73 1.87 22.44 -7.34
N ILE A 74 2.56 22.88 -6.28
CA ILE A 74 2.25 22.45 -4.92
C ILE A 74 0.81 22.84 -4.54
N LYS A 75 0.37 24.07 -4.85
CA LYS A 75 -1.00 24.52 -4.57
C LYS A 75 -2.06 23.64 -5.25
N ARG A 76 -1.86 23.28 -6.52
CA ARG A 76 -2.77 22.36 -7.23
C ARG A 76 -2.72 20.96 -6.63
N PHE A 77 -1.52 20.47 -6.31
CA PHE A 77 -1.33 19.14 -5.74
C PHE A 77 -1.99 19.00 -4.36
N THR A 78 -1.82 19.99 -3.48
CA THR A 78 -2.42 19.97 -2.15
C THR A 78 -3.94 20.11 -2.21
N ALA A 79 -4.47 20.93 -3.13
CA ALA A 79 -5.91 21.01 -3.38
C ALA A 79 -6.49 19.68 -3.89
N ALA A 80 -5.82 19.01 -4.83
CA ALA A 80 -6.27 17.74 -5.38
C ALA A 80 -6.21 16.60 -4.35
N THR A 81 -5.21 16.61 -3.47
CA THR A 81 -5.00 15.56 -2.44
C THR A 81 -5.67 15.87 -1.10
N GLY A 82 -6.28 17.05 -0.94
CA GLY A 82 -6.83 17.51 0.33
C GLY A 82 -5.77 17.70 1.42
N PHE A 83 -4.50 17.85 1.06
CA PHE A 83 -3.42 18.08 2.01
C PHE A 83 -3.47 19.53 2.51
N LEU A 84 -3.63 19.70 3.83
CA LEU A 84 -3.70 21.01 4.47
C LEU A 84 -2.44 21.31 5.27
N TYR A 85 -1.94 22.53 5.11
CA TYR A 85 -0.84 23.07 5.90
C TYR A 85 -1.04 24.58 6.09
N VAL A 86 -0.58 25.09 7.23
CA VAL A 86 -0.55 26.52 7.56
C VAL A 86 0.84 26.88 8.09
N PRO A 87 1.37 28.07 7.75
CA PRO A 87 2.59 28.56 8.38
C PRO A 87 2.42 28.71 9.90
N SER A 88 3.45 28.40 10.65
CA SER A 88 3.52 28.62 12.11
C SER A 88 4.91 29.12 12.51
N ASP A 89 5.07 29.61 13.74
CA ASP A 89 6.33 30.18 14.24
C ASP A 89 7.51 29.20 14.18
N LYS A 90 7.22 27.89 14.15
CA LYS A 90 8.21 26.81 14.11
C LYS A 90 8.31 26.15 12.72
N GLY A 91 7.72 26.75 11.68
CA GLY A 91 7.69 26.24 10.32
C GLY A 91 6.27 26.13 9.80
N PHE A 92 5.71 24.92 9.83
CA PHE A 92 4.36 24.66 9.34
C PHE A 92 3.60 23.68 10.24
N ASP A 93 2.35 24.00 10.51
CA ASP A 93 1.39 23.08 11.08
C ASP A 93 0.67 22.40 9.91
N HIS A 94 0.77 21.08 9.82
CA HIS A 94 0.21 20.33 8.71
C HIS A 94 -0.29 18.95 9.14
N LEU A 95 -1.18 18.37 8.35
CA LEU A 95 -1.60 16.99 8.55
C LEU A 95 -0.46 16.04 8.24
N ILE A 96 -0.27 15.01 9.06
CA ILE A 96 0.57 13.87 8.69
C ILE A 96 -0.33 12.96 7.85
N GLN A 97 -0.15 13.01 6.53
CA GLN A 97 -1.05 12.38 5.57
C GLN A 97 -0.26 11.63 4.50
N THR A 98 -0.67 10.41 4.22
CA THR A 98 -0.24 9.62 3.06
C THR A 98 -1.45 9.32 2.19
N THR A 99 -1.38 9.71 0.93
CA THR A 99 -2.46 9.50 -0.03
C THR A 99 -2.14 8.30 -0.91
N VAL A 100 -3.02 7.30 -0.93
CA VAL A 100 -2.95 6.15 -1.85
C VAL A 100 -3.78 6.49 -3.08
N ILE A 101 -3.14 6.51 -4.25
CA ILE A 101 -3.76 6.84 -5.54
C ILE A 101 -3.76 5.57 -6.40
N ASP A 102 -4.87 5.29 -7.07
CA ASP A 102 -4.99 4.15 -7.97
C ASP A 102 -4.41 4.43 -9.37
N LYS A 103 -4.43 3.41 -10.24
CA LYS A 103 -3.93 3.52 -11.62
C LYS A 103 -4.72 4.50 -12.50
N SER A 104 -5.95 4.83 -12.14
CA SER A 104 -6.78 5.84 -12.81
C SER A 104 -6.53 7.26 -12.31
N GLY A 105 -5.65 7.44 -11.32
CA GLY A 105 -5.36 8.74 -10.72
C GLY A 105 -6.38 9.18 -9.66
N LEU A 106 -7.26 8.28 -9.21
CA LEU A 106 -8.24 8.58 -8.17
C LEU A 106 -7.66 8.26 -6.79
N ILE A 107 -8.05 9.07 -5.80
CA ILE A 107 -7.67 8.83 -4.40
C ILE A 107 -8.44 7.61 -3.90
N TYR A 108 -7.70 6.55 -3.59
CA TYR A 108 -8.26 5.32 -3.04
C TYR A 108 -8.41 5.40 -1.52
N ARG A 109 -7.39 5.93 -0.83
CA ARG A 109 -7.38 6.02 0.64
C ARG A 109 -6.46 7.13 1.12
N GLN A 110 -6.88 7.79 2.19
CA GLN A 110 -6.07 8.70 2.99
C GLN A 110 -5.67 7.99 4.29
N ILE A 111 -4.39 8.00 4.62
CA ILE A 111 -3.86 7.45 5.88
C ILE A 111 -3.28 8.61 6.68
N TYR A 112 -3.75 8.77 7.91
CA TYR A 112 -3.38 9.89 8.77
C TYR A 112 -2.53 9.43 9.97
N GLY A 113 -1.68 10.34 10.44
CA GLY A 113 -0.88 10.16 11.64
C GLY A 113 0.53 9.63 11.38
N MET A 114 1.38 9.80 12.39
CA MET A 114 2.79 9.41 12.38
C MET A 114 2.99 7.91 12.58
N ASN A 115 2.03 7.25 13.25
CA ASN A 115 1.99 5.80 13.39
C ASN A 115 1.36 5.21 12.14
N PHE A 116 2.23 4.95 11.17
CA PHE A 116 1.83 4.35 9.92
C PHE A 116 1.66 2.84 10.13
N ASP A 117 0.44 2.39 10.43
CA ASP A 117 0.16 0.96 10.55
C ASP A 117 0.39 0.28 9.19
N PRO A 118 1.40 -0.60 9.07
CA PRO A 118 1.70 -1.25 7.80
C PRO A 118 0.55 -2.07 7.23
N SER A 119 -0.37 -2.53 8.08
CA SER A 119 -1.55 -3.29 7.66
C SER A 119 -2.52 -2.45 6.83
N LEU A 120 -2.65 -1.14 7.10
CA LEU A 120 -3.53 -0.23 6.37
C LEU A 120 -3.05 -0.03 4.94
N LEU A 121 -1.74 0.17 4.76
CA LEU A 121 -1.14 0.29 3.43
C LEU A 121 -1.13 -1.06 2.72
N THR A 122 -0.73 -2.13 3.39
CA THR A 122 -0.68 -3.47 2.77
C THR A 122 -2.08 -3.91 2.31
N GLY A 123 -3.13 -3.65 3.10
CA GLY A 123 -4.52 -3.93 2.73
C GLY A 123 -4.95 -3.13 1.49
N ALA A 124 -4.74 -1.81 1.51
CA ALA A 124 -5.06 -0.96 0.35
C ALA A 124 -4.29 -1.38 -0.91
N MET A 125 -3.01 -1.72 -0.77
CA MET A 125 -2.20 -2.20 -1.89
C MET A 125 -2.68 -3.55 -2.43
N LYS A 126 -3.05 -4.50 -1.56
CA LYS A 126 -3.62 -5.79 -1.98
C LYS A 126 -4.93 -5.56 -2.76
N GLU A 127 -5.81 -4.70 -2.26
CA GLU A 127 -7.09 -4.39 -2.92
C GLU A 127 -6.88 -3.78 -4.33
N LEU A 128 -5.92 -2.85 -4.46
CA LEU A 128 -5.60 -2.19 -5.72
C LEU A 128 -4.84 -3.09 -6.71
N VAL A 129 -3.84 -3.84 -6.25
CA VAL A 129 -2.99 -4.68 -7.12
C VAL A 129 -3.75 -5.91 -7.60
N PHE A 130 -4.57 -6.52 -6.74
CA PHE A 130 -5.36 -7.69 -7.11
C PHE A 130 -6.73 -7.36 -7.71
N SER A 131 -6.97 -6.09 -8.08
CA SER A 131 -8.19 -5.61 -8.74
C SER A 131 -9.46 -6.08 -8.03
N LEU A 132 -9.56 -5.86 -6.72
CA LEU A 132 -10.73 -6.27 -5.94
C LEU A 132 -11.96 -5.35 -6.12
N ARG A 133 -11.97 -4.48 -7.14
CA ARG A 133 -13.19 -3.75 -7.51
C ARG A 133 -14.29 -4.76 -7.89
N PRO A 134 -15.56 -4.56 -7.52
CA PRO A 134 -16.62 -5.54 -7.74
C PRO A 134 -16.98 -5.85 -9.21
N ALA A 135 -16.30 -5.29 -10.21
CA ALA A 135 -16.81 -5.28 -11.58
C ALA A 135 -16.23 -6.35 -12.53
N ASP A 136 -15.13 -7.02 -12.19
CA ASP A 136 -14.36 -7.75 -13.22
C ASP A 136 -14.19 -9.24 -12.86
N LEU A 137 -15.06 -10.11 -13.39
CA LEU A 137 -14.95 -11.59 -13.33
C LEU A 137 -13.85 -12.13 -14.28
N SER A 138 -12.67 -11.51 -14.25
CA SER A 138 -11.51 -11.98 -15.01
C SER A 138 -10.82 -13.15 -14.28
N LEU A 139 -10.28 -14.11 -15.04
CA LEU A 139 -9.45 -15.20 -14.52
C LEU A 139 -8.28 -14.68 -13.65
N SER A 140 -7.76 -13.49 -13.97
CA SER A 140 -6.71 -12.83 -13.17
C SER A 140 -7.20 -12.32 -11.81
N SER A 141 -8.46 -11.86 -11.70
CA SER A 141 -9.04 -11.40 -10.43
C SER A 141 -9.38 -12.58 -9.52
N LEU A 142 -9.81 -13.72 -10.10
CA LEU A 142 -10.02 -14.97 -9.39
C LEU A 142 -8.70 -15.53 -8.81
N ILE A 143 -7.62 -15.49 -9.58
CA ILE A 143 -6.27 -15.86 -9.10
C ILE A 143 -5.79 -14.89 -8.01
N GLY A 144 -6.07 -13.59 -8.13
CA GLY A 144 -5.76 -12.59 -7.10
C GLY A 144 -6.49 -12.85 -5.77
N ARG A 145 -7.79 -13.19 -5.82
CA ARG A 145 -8.59 -13.59 -4.65
C ARG A 145 -8.08 -14.87 -4.00
N ALA A 146 -7.72 -15.87 -4.81
CA ALA A 146 -7.13 -17.12 -4.30
C ALA A 146 -5.80 -16.86 -3.57
N ARG A 147 -4.95 -15.97 -4.11
CA ARG A 147 -3.68 -15.60 -3.44
C ARG A 147 -3.88 -14.90 -2.10
N LEU A 148 -4.96 -14.13 -1.94
CA LEU A 148 -5.25 -13.40 -0.71
C LEU A 148 -5.68 -14.35 0.43
N PHE A 149 -6.50 -15.35 0.12
CA PHE A 149 -6.85 -16.41 1.08
C PHE A 149 -5.64 -17.25 1.52
N CYS A 150 -4.65 -17.39 0.64
CA CYS A 150 -3.53 -18.29 0.89
C CYS A 150 -2.27 -17.56 1.39
N THR A 151 -2.26 -16.23 1.44
CA THR A 151 -1.18 -15.45 2.07
C THR A 151 -1.55 -15.06 3.49
N SER A 152 -1.16 -15.92 4.43
CA SER A 152 -1.32 -15.71 5.87
C SER A 152 -0.19 -14.80 6.38
N TYR A 153 -0.54 -13.76 7.13
CA TYR A 153 0.45 -12.97 7.87
C TYR A 153 0.95 -13.80 9.06
N ASP A 154 2.27 -14.00 9.15
CA ASP A 154 2.90 -14.69 10.28
C ASP A 154 3.46 -13.63 11.26
N PRO A 155 2.84 -13.42 12.44
CA PRO A 155 3.27 -12.40 13.39
C PRO A 155 4.67 -12.67 13.98
N SER A 156 5.12 -13.93 13.99
CA SER A 156 6.42 -14.31 14.56
C SER A 156 7.59 -13.91 13.65
N THR A 157 7.39 -13.99 12.34
CA THR A 157 8.43 -13.70 11.35
C THR A 157 8.25 -12.35 10.65
N LYS A 158 7.16 -11.61 10.93
CA LYS A 158 6.80 -10.33 10.27
C LYS A 158 6.78 -10.42 8.74
N THR A 159 6.55 -11.61 8.19
CA THR A 159 6.53 -11.85 6.74
C THR A 159 5.19 -12.45 6.31
N TYR A 160 4.78 -12.15 5.08
CA TYR A 160 3.66 -12.83 4.45
C TYR A 160 4.17 -14.10 3.77
N LYS A 161 3.63 -15.26 4.16
CA LYS A 161 3.97 -16.55 3.54
C LYS A 161 2.75 -17.14 2.87
N PHE A 162 2.95 -17.75 1.70
CA PHE A 162 1.91 -18.49 1.02
C PHE A 162 1.71 -19.85 1.72
N ARG A 163 0.61 -20.02 2.47
CA ARG A 163 0.23 -21.29 3.10
C ARG A 163 -0.52 -22.16 2.08
N TYR A 164 0.23 -23.01 1.40
CA TYR A 164 -0.32 -24.06 0.52
C TYR A 164 -1.32 -24.98 1.22
N ALA A 165 -1.22 -25.13 2.55
CA ALA A 165 -2.15 -25.92 3.35
C ALA A 165 -3.63 -25.48 3.23
N MET A 166 -3.90 -24.18 3.06
CA MET A 166 -5.28 -23.69 2.90
C MET A 166 -5.83 -24.01 1.51
N VAL A 167 -5.03 -23.86 0.44
CA VAL A 167 -5.40 -24.26 -0.92
C VAL A 167 -5.73 -25.75 -0.95
N PHE A 168 -4.83 -26.56 -0.39
CA PHE A 168 -4.97 -28.01 -0.38
C PHE A 168 -6.23 -28.44 0.39
N GLY A 169 -6.52 -27.81 1.53
CA GLY A 169 -7.75 -28.04 2.29
C GLY A 169 -9.02 -27.72 1.49
N MET A 170 -9.02 -26.61 0.75
CA MET A 170 -10.16 -26.22 -0.09
C MET A 170 -10.39 -27.19 -1.26
N LEU A 171 -9.30 -27.65 -1.91
CA LEU A 171 -9.37 -28.64 -3.01
C LEU A 171 -9.85 -30.01 -2.52
N VAL A 172 -9.32 -30.48 -1.38
CA VAL A 172 -9.76 -31.74 -0.77
C VAL A 172 -11.23 -31.65 -0.36
N GLY A 173 -11.65 -30.54 0.26
CA GLY A 173 -13.04 -30.32 0.64
C GLY A 173 -14.01 -30.24 -0.56
N PHE A 174 -13.59 -29.61 -1.65
CA PHE A 174 -14.39 -29.60 -2.88
C PHE A 174 -14.50 -31.01 -3.49
N PHE A 175 -13.40 -31.76 -3.50
CA PHE A 175 -13.38 -33.12 -4.05
C PHE A 175 -14.27 -34.08 -3.24
N THR A 176 -14.25 -34.00 -1.90
CA THR A 176 -15.11 -34.83 -1.06
C THR A 176 -16.58 -34.52 -1.25
N LEU A 177 -16.96 -33.24 -1.35
CA LEU A 177 -18.33 -32.83 -1.66
C LEU A 177 -18.80 -33.28 -3.04
N LEU A 178 -17.91 -33.22 -4.04
CA LEU A 178 -18.21 -33.65 -5.40
C LEU A 178 -18.43 -35.16 -5.47
N VAL A 179 -17.58 -35.96 -4.82
CA VAL A 179 -17.75 -37.41 -4.71
C VAL A 179 -19.03 -37.77 -3.95
N ALA A 180 -19.29 -37.13 -2.80
CA ALA A 180 -20.51 -37.36 -2.03
C ALA A 180 -21.77 -37.00 -2.84
N GLY A 181 -21.74 -35.90 -3.58
CA GLY A 181 -22.81 -35.50 -4.49
C GLY A 181 -23.06 -36.51 -5.61
N ILE A 182 -22.00 -37.02 -6.25
CA ILE A 182 -22.12 -38.08 -7.27
C ILE A 182 -22.73 -39.35 -6.68
N VAL A 183 -22.29 -39.77 -5.49
CA VAL A 183 -22.82 -40.95 -4.81
C VAL A 183 -24.30 -40.76 -4.47
N LEU A 184 -24.67 -39.59 -3.92
CA LEU A 184 -26.05 -39.27 -3.59
C LEU A 184 -26.96 -39.26 -4.83
N VAL A 185 -26.51 -38.63 -5.93
CA VAL A 185 -27.27 -38.62 -7.20
C VAL A 185 -27.40 -40.02 -7.78
N ARG A 186 -26.35 -40.85 -7.70
CA ARG A 186 -26.42 -42.26 -8.13
C ARG A 186 -27.37 -43.08 -7.26
N PHE A 187 -27.37 -42.84 -5.95
CA PHE A 187 -28.28 -43.49 -5.02
C PHE A 187 -29.74 -43.10 -5.31
N LEU A 188 -30.01 -41.81 -5.51
CA LEU A 188 -31.34 -41.31 -5.85
C LEU A 188 -31.84 -41.73 -7.25
N ARG A 189 -30.95 -42.03 -8.20
CA ARG A 189 -31.33 -42.56 -9.53
C ARG A 189 -31.57 -44.07 -9.55
N ASN A 190 -31.04 -44.79 -8.55
CA ASN A 190 -31.14 -46.25 -8.44
C ASN A 190 -32.16 -46.70 -7.38
N ALA A 191 -32.84 -45.75 -6.73
CA ALA A 191 -33.97 -45.96 -5.82
C ALA A 191 -35.27 -45.66 -6.56
#